data_AF-A0A9D2SDN4-F1
#
_entry.id   AF-A0A9D2SDN4-F1
#
_cell.length_a   1.000
_cell.length_b   1.000
_cell.length_c   1.000
_cell.angle_alpha   90.00
_cell.angle_beta   90.00
_cell.angle_gamma   90.00
#
_symmetry.space_group_name_H-M   'P 1'
#
loop_
_entity.id
_entity.type
_entity.pdbx_description
1 polymer ?
#
loop_
_entity_poly.entity_id
_entity_poly.type
_entity_poly.pdbx_seq_one_letter_code
_entity_poly.pdbx_strand_id
1 'polypeptide(L)' 'MRKEDLCLAAGLTTNMIANMGKGKNISMETLVRICGALNCGILDVIESEQDEINEK' A
#
# COMPACT_ATOMS: atom_id res chain seq x y z
N MET A 1 4.41 13.00 -2.22
CA MET A 1 5.49 12.06 -2.58
C MET A 1 5.21 11.54 -4.00
N ARG A 2 6.19 11.47 -4.90
CA ARG A 2 6.01 10.81 -6.21
C ARG A 2 6.16 9.30 -6.07
N LYS A 3 5.73 8.53 -7.09
CA LYS A 3 5.83 7.06 -7.10
C LYS A 3 7.26 6.56 -6.91
N GLU A 4 8.22 7.25 -7.54
CA GLU A 4 9.66 6.97 -7.44
C GLU A 4 10.19 7.22 -6.03
N ASP A 5 9.81 8.34 -5.42
CA ASP A 5 10.18 8.67 -4.05
C ASP A 5 9.68 7.61 -3.07
N LEU A 6 8.43 7.14 -3.24
CA LEU A 6 7.86 6.06 -2.43
C LEU A 6 8.62 4.75 -2.62
N CYS A 7 8.99 4.42 -3.86
CA CYS A 7 9.75 3.23 -4.17
C CYS A 7 11.08 3.22 -3.40
N LEU A 8 11.77 4.36 -3.35
CA LEU A 8 13.04 4.51 -2.64
C LEU A 8 12.84 4.51 -1.12
N ALA A 9 11.88 5.29 -0.61
CA ALA A 9 11.62 5.43 0.82
C ALA A 9 11.15 4.12 1.47
N ALA A 10 10.31 3.35 0.78
CA ALA A 10 9.81 2.05 1.25
C ALA A 10 10.72 0.86 0.89
N GLY A 11 11.88 1.11 0.24
CA GLY A 11 12.80 0.05 -0.16
C GLY A 11 12.14 -0.99 -1.09
N LEU A 12 11.30 -0.52 -2.01
CA LEU A 12 10.58 -1.34 -2.97
C LEU A 12 11.35 -1.43 -4.29
N THR A 13 11.06 -2.50 -5.03
CA THR A 13 11.54 -2.63 -6.41
C THR A 13 10.54 -2.00 -7.38
N THR A 14 11.02 -1.59 -8.55
CA THR A 14 10.19 -1.14 -9.66
C THR A 14 9.13 -2.17 -10.06
N ASN A 15 9.45 -3.47 -9.95
CA ASN A 15 8.49 -4.54 -10.25
C ASN A 15 7.34 -4.61 -9.24
N MET A 16 7.62 -4.42 -7.94
CA MET A 16 6.56 -4.36 -6.91
C MET A 16 5.60 -3.19 -7.18
N ILE A 17 6.16 -2.02 -7.50
CA ILE A 17 5.43 -0.80 -7.85
C ILE A 17 4.59 -0.97 -9.13
N ALA A 18 5.11 -1.71 -10.12
CA ALA A 18 4.37 -2.05 -11.34
C ALA A 18 3.24 -3.05 -11.09
N ASN A 19 3.46 -4.06 -10.23
CA ASN A 19 2.44 -5.03 -9.86
C ASN A 19 1.28 -4.39 -9.09
N MET A 20 1.55 -3.47 -8.17
CA MET A 20 0.51 -2.68 -7.50
C MET A 20 -0.31 -1.85 -8.49
N GLY A 21 0.35 -1.20 -9.46
CA GLY A 21 -0.34 -0.46 -10.52
C GLY A 21 -1.18 -1.33 -11.47
N LYS A 22 -0.99 -2.64 -11.45
CA LYS A 22 -1.78 -3.63 -12.21
C LYS A 22 -2.84 -4.33 -11.35
N GLY A 23 -3.04 -3.89 -10.09
CA GLY A 23 -3.98 -4.51 -9.17
C GLY A 23 -3.60 -5.93 -8.73
N LYS A 24 -2.32 -6.29 -8.77
CA LYS A 24 -1.87 -7.60 -8.28
C LYS A 24 -1.66 -7.58 -6.76
N ASN A 25 -1.87 -8.73 -6.14
CA ASN A 25 -1.65 -8.93 -4.71
C ASN A 25 -0.20 -8.62 -4.30
N ILE A 26 -0.05 -8.04 -3.12
CA ILE A 26 1.23 -7.77 -2.47
C ILE A 26 1.32 -8.52 -1.13
N SER A 27 2.53 -8.65 -0.60
CA SER A 27 2.76 -9.22 0.73
C SER A 27 2.45 -8.21 1.83
N MET A 28 2.09 -8.70 3.02
CA MET A 28 1.94 -7.84 4.21
C MET A 28 3.22 -7.11 4.57
N GLU A 29 4.39 -7.71 4.33
CA GLU A 29 5.68 -7.05 4.53
C GLU A 29 5.83 -5.80 3.64
N THR A 30 5.41 -5.89 2.37
CA THR A 30 5.43 -4.76 1.44
C THR A 30 4.55 -3.63 1.96
N LEU A 31 3.37 -3.98 2.47
CA LEU A 31 2.41 -3.04 3.03
C LEU A 31 2.95 -2.33 4.27
N VAL A 32 3.61 -3.04 5.20
CA VAL A 32 4.26 -2.45 6.39
C VAL A 32 5.35 -1.46 5.99
N ARG A 33 6.17 -1.78 4.98
CA ARG A 33 7.20 -0.85 4.48
C ARG A 33 6.60 0.43 3.90
N ILE A 34 5.49 0.32 3.18
CA ILE A 34 4.76 1.48 2.65
C ILE A 34 4.22 2.34 3.81
N CYS A 35 3.58 1.72 4.80
CA CYS A 35 3.08 2.41 5.99
C CYS A 35 4.19 3.16 6.72
N GLY A 36 5.36 2.52 6.89
CA GLY A 36 6.53 3.16 7.49
C GLY A 36 7.06 4.34 6.68
N ALA A 37 7.11 4.23 5.35
CA ALA A 37 7.56 5.30 4.47
C ALA A 37 6.61 6.50 4.42
N LEU A 38 5.31 6.25 4.58
CA LEU A 38 4.26 7.27 4.62
C LEU A 38 3.97 7.78 6.04
N ASN A 39 4.55 7.15 7.06
CA ASN A 39 4.29 7.40 8.47
C ASN A 39 2.78 7.36 8.81
N CYS A 40 2.09 6.32 8.32
CA CYS A 40 0.66 6.09 8.53
C CYS A 40 0.38 4.70 9.10
N GLY A 41 -0.85 4.50 9.57
CA GLY A 41 -1.35 3.21 10.03
C GLY A 41 -1.80 2.32 8.87
N ILE A 42 -1.97 1.03 9.16
CA ILE A 42 -2.42 0.04 8.17
C ILE A 42 -3.81 0.36 7.62
N LEU A 43 -4.71 0.87 8.47
CA LEU A 43 -6.09 1.23 8.12
C LEU A 43 -6.17 2.49 7.24
N ASP A 44 -5.08 3.26 7.14
CA ASP A 44 -5.03 4.44 6.27
C ASP A 44 -4.71 4.09 4.81
N VAL A 45 -4.28 2.84 4.54
CA VAL A 45 -3.81 2.39 3.22
C VAL A 45 -4.57 1.18 2.66
N ILE A 46 -5.42 0.56 3.47
CA ILE A 46 -6.29 -0.55 3.05
C ILE A 46 -7.75 -0.21 3.32
N GLU A 47 -8.61 -0.69 2.45
CA GLU A 47 -10.06 -0.59 2.57
C GLU A 47 -10.64 -1.95 2.19
N SER A 48 -11.63 -2.45 2.93
CA SER A 48 -12.34 -3.66 2.53
C SER A 48 -13.48 -3.25 1.60
N GLU A 49 -13.59 -3.91 0.45
CA GLU A 49 -14.72 -3.70 -0.48
C GLU A 49 -16.09 -4.05 0.12
N GLN A 50 -16.13 -4.64 1.33
CA GLN A 50 -17.34 -5.03 2.04
C GLN A 50 -17.68 -4.11 3.23
N ASP A 51 -16.95 -3.01 3.44
CA ASP A 51 -17.20 -2.10 4.56
C ASP A 51 -18.46 -1.21 4.38
N GLU A 52 -19.25 -1.39 3.32
CA GLU A 52 -20.55 -0.70 3.12
C GLU A 52 -21.73 -1.30 3.94
N ILE A 53 -21.53 -2.31 4.80
CA ILE A 53 -22.66 -3.05 5.45
C ILE A 53 -22.91 -2.66 6.92
N ASN A 54 -22.21 -1.70 7.51
CA ASN A 54 -22.41 -1.31 8.92
C ASN A 54 -22.73 0.19 9.11
N GLU A 55 -23.83 0.63 8.52
CA GLU A 55 -24.68 1.69 9.10
C GLU A 55 -26.08 1.10 9.35
N LYS A 56 -26.30 0.58 10.56
CA LYS A 56 -27.63 0.33 11.13
C LYS A 56 -27.70 0.94 12.52
#